data_AF-A0A6N8HEJ2-F1
#
_entry.id   AF-A0A6N8HEJ2-F1
#
_cell.length_a   1.000
_cell.length_b   1.000
_cell.length_c   1.000
_cell.angle_alpha   90.00
_cell.angle_beta   90.00
_cell.angle_gamma   90.00
#
_symmetry.space_group_name_H-M   'P 1'
#
loop_
_entity.id
_entity.type
_entity.pdbx_description
1 polymer ?
#
loop_
_entity_poly.entity_id
_entity_poly.type
_entity_poly.pdbx_seq_one_letter_code
_entity_poly.pdbx_strand_id
1 'polypeptide(L)'
;MIKTKYTSKCDYWYSTIVGSVFTLIPIYGVGYLFLLKTGMVEFWPLWLVATILIIAFLLWQDNTWRKVATGKSKAVNFDIVKIALQNLGWKEKGFTSKIELTYNKYILKFLEINIEPHSQIIRYHFRYATSNSARLLFIFGICSFCEWRFKRALKKEMAKR
;
A
#
# COMPACT_ATOMS: atom_id res chain seq x y z
N MET A 1 -2.84 35.42 5.29
CA MET A 1 -1.76 34.62 4.66
C MET A 1 -1.12 33.76 5.75
N ILE A 2 -1.56 32.52 5.94
CA ILE A 2 -1.06 31.65 7.02
C ILE A 2 0.00 30.73 6.43
N LYS A 3 1.28 30.95 6.80
CA LYS A 3 2.37 30.01 6.54
C LYS A 3 2.32 28.91 7.60
N THR A 4 1.74 27.76 7.28
CA THR A 4 1.92 26.54 8.09
C THR A 4 3.21 25.85 7.71
N LYS A 5 4.23 26.08 8.54
CA LYS A 5 5.51 25.37 8.54
C LYS A 5 5.27 23.97 9.14
N TYR A 6 4.98 22.97 8.30
CA TYR A 6 4.96 21.57 8.74
C TYR A 6 6.37 21.00 8.69
N THR A 7 6.99 20.89 9.85
CA THR A 7 8.20 20.09 10.10
C THR A 7 7.87 18.60 9.94
N SER A 8 8.19 18.00 8.79
CA SER A 8 8.00 16.55 8.55
C SER A 8 9.34 15.85 8.27
N LYS A 9 10.24 15.76 9.26
CA LYS A 9 11.52 15.03 9.07
C LYS A 9 11.70 13.73 9.87
N CYS A 10 10.77 13.33 10.74
CA CYS A 10 10.95 12.12 11.59
C CYS A 10 10.02 10.92 11.33
N ASP A 11 8.92 11.03 10.60
CA ASP A 11 7.96 9.91 10.45
C ASP A 11 8.36 8.85 9.38
N TYR A 12 9.39 9.16 8.60
CA TYR A 12 9.81 8.39 7.42
C TYR A 12 10.53 7.09 7.77
N TRP A 13 11.53 7.15 8.66
CA TRP A 13 12.29 5.98 9.08
C TRP A 13 11.43 5.00 9.87
N TYR A 14 10.58 5.51 10.75
CA TYR A 14 9.68 4.69 11.55
C TYR A 14 8.75 3.84 10.68
N SER A 15 8.16 4.44 9.64
CA SER A 15 7.21 3.72 8.76
C SER A 15 7.89 2.64 7.90
N THR A 16 9.11 2.90 7.41
CA THR A 16 9.92 1.92 6.68
C THR A 16 10.38 0.78 7.59
N ILE A 17 10.92 1.11 8.77
CA ILE A 17 11.38 0.12 9.76
C ILE A 17 10.21 -0.76 10.17
N VAL A 18 9.05 -0.19 10.49
CA VAL A 18 7.87 -0.93 10.89
C VAL A 18 7.38 -1.88 9.79
N GLY A 19 7.32 -1.44 8.53
CA GLY A 19 6.93 -2.29 7.40
C GLY A 19 7.90 -3.46 7.16
N SER A 20 9.20 -3.20 7.18
CA SER A 20 10.23 -4.23 7.03
C SER A 20 10.23 -5.19 8.22
N VAL A 21 10.07 -4.70 9.44
CA VAL A 21 10.01 -5.50 10.68
C VAL A 21 8.80 -6.43 10.68
N PHE A 22 7.60 -5.94 10.35
CA PHE A 22 6.39 -6.78 10.30
C PHE A 22 6.42 -7.85 9.22
N THR A 23 7.22 -7.67 8.17
CA THR A 23 7.32 -8.65 7.06
C THR A 23 8.47 -9.63 7.29
N LEU A 24 9.63 -9.12 7.70
CA LEU A 24 10.85 -9.92 7.85
C LEU A 24 10.86 -10.74 9.14
N ILE A 25 10.29 -10.26 10.26
CA ILE A 25 10.30 -11.01 11.53
C ILE A 25 9.47 -12.30 11.43
N PRO A 26 8.24 -12.31 10.89
CA PRO A 26 7.50 -13.56 10.73
C PRO A 26 8.17 -14.51 9.74
N ILE A 27 8.71 -14.00 8.62
CA ILE A 27 9.42 -14.81 7.63
C ILE A 27 10.67 -15.43 8.27
N TYR A 28 11.43 -14.65 9.03
CA TYR A 28 12.64 -15.10 9.71
C TYR A 28 12.33 -16.09 10.85
N GLY A 29 11.35 -15.78 11.70
CA GLY A 29 11.00 -16.63 12.84
C GLY A 29 10.31 -17.94 12.44
N VAL A 30 9.26 -17.85 11.62
CA VAL A 30 8.47 -19.03 11.21
C VAL A 30 9.29 -19.93 10.28
N GLY A 31 10.05 -19.35 9.36
CA GLY A 31 10.92 -20.09 8.47
C GLY A 31 12.01 -20.86 9.22
N TYR A 32 12.64 -20.23 10.22
CA TYR A 32 13.71 -20.86 10.98
C TYR A 32 13.18 -22.03 11.82
N LEU A 33 12.01 -21.87 12.44
CA LEU A 33 11.33 -22.95 13.16
C LEU A 33 10.93 -24.12 12.24
N PHE A 34 10.51 -23.83 11.00
CA PHE A 34 10.22 -24.86 10.00
C PHE A 34 11.47 -25.67 9.63
N LEU A 35 12.59 -25.00 9.34
CA LEU A 35 13.85 -25.68 9.01
C LEU A 35 14.46 -26.43 10.19
N LEU A 36 14.29 -25.92 11.41
CA LEU A 36 14.63 -26.65 12.63
C LEU A 36 13.87 -27.97 12.71
N LYS A 37 12.56 -27.96 12.44
CA LYS A 37 11.72 -29.16 12.47
C LYS A 37 12.09 -30.19 11.39
N THR A 38 12.57 -29.74 10.23
CA THR A 38 12.98 -30.62 9.13
C THR A 38 14.45 -31.01 9.16
N GLY A 39 15.23 -30.50 10.14
CA GLY A 39 16.67 -30.76 10.24
C GLY A 39 17.51 -30.08 9.15
N MET A 40 16.95 -29.08 8.44
CA MET A 40 17.55 -28.44 7.27
C MET A 40 18.05 -27.02 7.56
N VAL A 41 18.46 -26.74 8.80
CA VAL A 41 18.84 -25.40 9.26
C VAL A 41 20.00 -24.81 8.46
N GLU A 42 20.90 -25.64 7.94
CA GLU A 42 22.01 -25.24 7.06
C GLU A 42 21.56 -24.54 5.77
N PHE A 43 20.33 -24.81 5.30
CA PHE A 43 19.75 -24.16 4.12
C PHE A 43 19.05 -22.84 4.46
N TRP A 44 19.13 -22.35 5.70
CA TRP A 44 18.44 -21.14 6.14
C TRP A 44 18.67 -19.90 5.25
N PRO A 45 19.93 -19.55 4.89
CA PRO A 45 20.16 -18.39 4.03
C PRO A 45 19.53 -18.55 2.65
N LEU A 46 19.60 -19.76 2.07
CA LEU A 46 19.04 -20.07 0.76
C LEU A 46 17.50 -20.00 0.79
N TRP A 47 16.88 -20.57 1.83
CA TRP A 47 15.44 -20.51 2.03
C TRP A 47 14.94 -19.06 2.17
N LEU A 48 15.67 -18.23 2.91
CA LEU A 48 15.32 -16.83 3.11
C LEU A 48 15.37 -16.05 1.79
N VAL A 49 16.44 -16.21 1.01
CA VAL A 49 16.59 -15.57 -0.29
C VAL A 49 15.49 -16.05 -1.26
N ALA A 50 15.25 -17.36 -1.34
CA ALA A 50 14.20 -17.92 -2.20
C ALA A 50 12.81 -17.37 -1.83
N THR A 51 12.50 -17.30 -0.52
CA THR A 51 11.23 -16.75 -0.02
C THR A 51 11.07 -15.28 -0.38
N ILE A 52 12.12 -14.47 -0.21
CA ILE A 52 12.10 -13.05 -0.59
C ILE A 52 11.88 -12.90 -2.10
N LEU A 53 12.54 -13.70 -2.94
CA LEU A 53 12.39 -13.67 -4.39
C LEU A 53 10.98 -14.08 -4.84
N ILE A 54 10.41 -15.14 -4.25
CA ILE A 54 9.03 -15.58 -4.54
C ILE A 54 8.03 -14.50 -4.17
N ILE A 55 8.15 -13.90 -2.98
CA ILE A 55 7.26 -12.82 -2.55
C ILE A 55 7.44 -11.59 -3.44
N ALA A 56 8.67 -11.27 -3.86
CA ALA A 56 8.96 -10.21 -4.84
C ALA A 56 8.17 -10.42 -6.12
N PHE A 57 8.27 -11.63 -6.66
CA PHE A 57 7.65 -12.01 -7.91
C PHE A 57 6.13 -12.00 -7.84
N LEU A 58 5.55 -12.57 -6.78
CA LEU A 58 4.09 -12.57 -6.58
C LEU A 58 3.52 -11.15 -6.44
N LEU A 59 4.19 -10.29 -5.66
CA LEU A 59 3.75 -8.90 -5.49
C LEU A 59 3.97 -8.05 -6.75
N TRP A 60 4.93 -8.42 -7.61
CA TRP A 60 5.15 -7.76 -8.89
C TRP A 60 4.02 -8.04 -9.90
N GLN A 61 3.51 -9.28 -9.89
CA GLN A 61 2.44 -9.72 -10.80
C GLN A 61 1.03 -9.34 -10.35
N ASP A 62 0.86 -8.83 -9.12
CA ASP A 62 -0.47 -8.48 -8.60
C ASP A 62 -1.09 -7.32 -9.41
N ASN A 63 -2.07 -7.69 -10.24
CA ASN A 63 -2.93 -6.78 -11.00
C ASN A 63 -4.37 -6.80 -10.46
N THR A 64 -4.56 -7.27 -9.21
CA THR A 64 -5.89 -7.56 -8.69
C THR A 64 -6.60 -6.29 -8.27
N TRP A 65 -7.70 -5.99 -8.96
CA TRP A 65 -8.64 -4.96 -8.51
C TRP A 65 -9.36 -5.41 -7.24
N ARG A 66 -9.32 -4.54 -6.22
CA ARG A 66 -10.00 -4.75 -4.95
C ARG A 66 -11.27 -3.92 -4.93
N LYS A 67 -12.28 -4.40 -4.20
CA LYS A 67 -13.60 -3.75 -4.09
C LYS A 67 -13.99 -3.53 -2.64
N VAL A 68 -14.65 -2.41 -2.37
CA VAL A 68 -15.33 -2.11 -1.11
C VAL A 68 -16.79 -1.80 -1.44
N ALA A 69 -17.71 -2.57 -0.86
CA ALA A 69 -19.14 -2.29 -0.96
C ALA A 69 -19.48 -1.11 -0.05
N THR A 70 -20.23 -0.15 -0.57
CA THR A 70 -20.61 1.07 0.14
C THR A 70 -22.12 1.25 0.29
N GLY A 71 -22.92 0.68 -0.62
CA GLY A 71 -24.37 0.89 -0.61
C GLY A 71 -24.82 2.26 -1.16
N LYS A 72 -23.89 3.15 -1.55
CA LYS A 72 -24.17 4.55 -1.88
C LYS A 72 -24.13 4.81 -3.40
N SER A 73 -24.61 5.97 -3.83
CA SER A 73 -24.53 6.41 -5.23
C SER A 73 -23.10 6.72 -5.65
N LYS A 74 -22.83 6.73 -6.97
CA LYS A 74 -21.51 7.08 -7.53
C LYS A 74 -20.99 8.44 -7.04
N ALA A 75 -21.85 9.46 -6.99
CA ALA A 75 -21.47 10.80 -6.53
C ALA A 75 -21.06 10.80 -5.05
N VAL A 76 -21.80 10.10 -4.19
CA VAL A 76 -21.46 9.98 -2.76
C VAL A 76 -20.16 9.20 -2.58
N ASN A 77 -19.96 8.11 -3.34
CA ASN A 77 -18.71 7.35 -3.32
C ASN A 77 -17.52 8.20 -3.76
N PHE A 78 -17.71 9.05 -4.76
CA PHE A 78 -16.69 9.97 -5.23
C PHE A 78 -16.29 10.97 -4.14
N ASP A 79 -17.26 11.58 -3.46
CA ASP A 79 -17.00 12.50 -2.34
C ASP A 79 -16.29 11.81 -1.17
N ILE A 80 -16.70 10.58 -0.82
CA ILE A 80 -16.05 9.77 0.22
C ILE A 80 -14.57 9.54 -0.12
N VAL A 81 -14.28 9.15 -1.37
CA VAL A 81 -12.91 8.92 -1.82
C VAL A 81 -12.10 10.20 -1.76
N LYS A 82 -12.64 11.32 -2.26
CA LYS A 82 -11.96 12.62 -2.25
C LYS A 82 -11.59 13.07 -0.83
N ILE A 83 -12.54 12.97 0.11
CA ILE A 83 -12.29 13.32 1.52
C ILE A 83 -11.24 12.36 2.13
N ALA A 84 -11.33 11.07 1.83
CA ALA A 84 -10.35 10.09 2.30
C ALA A 84 -8.93 10.40 1.78
N LEU A 85 -8.78 10.78 0.51
CA LEU A 85 -7.51 11.15 -0.09
C LEU A 85 -6.97 12.46 0.49
N GLN A 86 -7.83 13.45 0.71
CA GLN A 86 -7.47 14.69 1.43
C GLN A 86 -6.98 14.42 2.85
N ASN A 87 -7.67 13.55 3.61
CA ASN A 87 -7.26 13.14 4.96
C ASN A 87 -5.90 12.43 4.98
N LEU A 88 -5.52 11.77 3.89
CA LEU A 88 -4.21 11.13 3.72
C LEU A 88 -3.13 12.12 3.22
N GLY A 89 -3.54 13.33 2.82
CA GLY A 89 -2.69 14.32 2.16
C GLY A 89 -2.19 13.84 0.80
N TRP A 90 -2.99 13.03 0.10
CA TRP A 90 -2.70 12.53 -1.24
C TRP A 90 -3.37 13.45 -2.25
N LYS A 91 -2.60 14.01 -3.19
CA LYS A 91 -3.13 14.91 -4.23
C LYS A 91 -3.58 14.08 -5.42
N GLU A 92 -4.60 14.54 -6.11
CA GLU A 92 -5.28 13.84 -7.20
C GLU A 92 -4.97 14.55 -8.53
N LYS A 93 -4.66 13.78 -9.58
CA LYS A 93 -4.32 14.26 -10.93
C LYS A 93 -5.55 14.09 -11.82
N GLY A 94 -6.45 15.07 -11.76
CA GLY A 94 -7.63 15.13 -12.63
C GLY A 94 -8.79 14.23 -12.19
N PHE A 95 -10.00 14.59 -12.64
CA PHE A 95 -11.26 14.00 -12.22
C PHE A 95 -12.19 13.84 -13.42
N THR A 96 -12.30 12.63 -13.95
CA THR A 96 -13.28 12.32 -15.01
C THR A 96 -13.99 11.01 -14.74
N SER A 97 -13.27 9.89 -14.72
CA SER A 97 -13.83 8.54 -14.45
C SER A 97 -12.95 7.68 -13.54
N LYS A 98 -11.66 8.01 -13.50
CA LYS A 98 -10.61 7.33 -12.74
C LYS A 98 -9.87 8.40 -11.95
N ILE A 99 -9.70 8.18 -10.65
CA ILE A 99 -8.89 9.04 -9.81
C ILE A 99 -7.47 8.49 -9.86
N GLU A 100 -6.60 9.23 -10.55
CA GLU A 100 -5.16 8.99 -10.52
C GLU A 100 -4.54 9.91 -9.48
N LEU A 101 -3.60 9.41 -8.68
CA LEU A 101 -2.93 10.24 -7.69
C LEU A 101 -1.78 11.00 -8.34
N THR A 102 -1.69 12.31 -8.07
CA THR A 102 -0.48 13.08 -8.35
C THR A 102 0.62 12.53 -7.44
N TYR A 103 1.83 12.36 -7.96
CA TYR A 103 3.03 11.91 -7.23
C TYR A 103 3.45 12.87 -6.11
N ASN A 104 2.65 13.00 -5.06
CA ASN A 104 2.85 14.04 -4.05
C ASN A 104 3.54 13.55 -2.77
N LYS A 105 4.02 12.30 -2.73
CA LYS A 105 4.90 11.80 -1.66
C LYS A 105 5.87 10.77 -2.22
N TYR A 106 7.12 10.76 -1.74
CA TYR A 106 8.20 9.87 -2.20
C TYR A 106 7.83 8.39 -2.19
N ILE A 107 6.86 7.96 -1.38
CA ILE A 107 6.40 6.58 -1.28
C ILE A 107 5.39 6.23 -2.40
N LEU A 108 4.49 7.16 -2.73
CA LEU A 108 3.48 6.95 -3.78
C LEU A 108 4.10 6.94 -5.18
N LYS A 109 5.30 7.51 -5.37
CA LYS A 109 6.01 7.44 -6.65
C LYS A 109 6.38 6.03 -7.09
N PHE A 110 6.42 5.10 -6.13
CA PHE A 110 6.67 3.68 -6.40
C PHE A 110 5.38 2.90 -6.62
N LEU A 111 4.22 3.55 -6.50
CA LEU A 111 2.92 2.92 -6.61
C LEU A 111 2.14 3.51 -7.77
N GLU A 112 1.56 2.63 -8.57
CA GLU A 112 0.44 2.95 -9.43
C GLU A 112 -0.85 2.73 -8.64
N ILE A 113 -1.54 3.82 -8.31
CA ILE A 113 -2.80 3.79 -7.55
C ILE A 113 -3.92 4.28 -8.45
N ASN A 114 -4.85 3.38 -8.72
CA ASN A 114 -6.03 3.64 -9.53
C ASN A 114 -7.27 3.45 -8.66
N ILE A 115 -8.15 4.45 -8.59
CA ILE A 115 -9.40 4.36 -7.84
C ILE A 115 -10.57 4.71 -8.76
N GLU A 116 -11.58 3.84 -8.78
CA GLU A 116 -12.77 3.92 -9.63
C GLU A 116 -14.03 3.87 -8.75
N PRO A 117 -14.63 5.03 -8.47
CA PRO A 117 -15.91 5.11 -7.78
C PRO A 117 -17.05 4.68 -8.71
N HIS A 118 -17.80 3.65 -8.34
CA HIS A 118 -19.03 3.24 -9.02
C HIS A 118 -20.23 3.44 -8.10
N SER A 119 -21.44 3.17 -8.59
CA SER A 119 -22.59 3.00 -7.70
C SER A 119 -22.42 1.72 -6.88
N GLN A 120 -22.82 1.76 -5.61
CA GLN A 120 -22.79 0.64 -4.66
C GLN A 120 -21.40 0.14 -4.24
N ILE A 121 -20.35 0.40 -5.03
CA ILE A 121 -18.98 -0.08 -4.79
C ILE A 121 -17.93 0.98 -5.11
N ILE A 122 -16.77 0.88 -4.46
CA ILE A 122 -15.53 1.55 -4.84
C ILE A 122 -14.53 0.47 -5.25
N ARG A 123 -14.03 0.55 -6.49
CA ARG A 123 -12.94 -0.29 -6.97
C ARG A 123 -11.63 0.47 -6.82
N TYR A 124 -10.58 -0.21 -6.39
CA TYR A 124 -9.26 0.37 -6.28
C TYR A 124 -8.19 -0.67 -6.54
N HIS A 125 -7.05 -0.19 -7.00
CA HIS A 125 -5.91 -0.99 -7.38
C HIS A 125 -4.66 -0.26 -6.88
N PHE A 126 -3.83 -0.98 -6.14
CA PHE A 126 -2.53 -0.51 -5.66
C PHE A 126 -1.51 -1.50 -6.19
N ARG A 127 -0.66 -1.04 -7.11
CA ARG A 127 0.39 -1.84 -7.74
C ARG A 127 1.71 -1.09 -7.67
N TYR A 128 2.84 -1.78 -7.79
CA TYR A 128 4.13 -1.13 -7.96
C TYR A 128 4.31 -0.58 -9.38
N ALA A 129 4.78 0.67 -9.50
CA ALA A 129 5.02 1.31 -10.78
C ALA A 129 6.18 0.62 -11.53
N THR A 130 6.01 0.42 -12.85
CA THR A 130 6.94 -0.35 -13.70
C THR A 130 8.14 0.44 -14.22
N SER A 131 8.25 1.76 -14.01
CA SER A 131 9.34 2.58 -14.55
C SER A 131 10.65 2.49 -13.74
N ASN A 132 11.57 1.65 -14.25
CA ASN A 132 13.05 1.58 -14.09
C ASN A 132 13.76 1.64 -12.72
N SER A 133 13.15 1.89 -11.55
CA SER A 133 13.91 1.82 -10.27
C SER A 133 13.06 1.70 -9.00
N ALA A 134 12.05 0.84 -9.00
CA ALA A 134 11.48 0.30 -7.76
C ALA A 134 12.47 -0.71 -7.14
N ARG A 135 13.56 -0.19 -6.55
CA ARG A 135 14.68 -0.93 -5.93
C ARG A 135 14.16 -2.05 -5.00
N LEU A 136 14.26 -3.29 -5.50
CA LEU A 136 13.53 -4.51 -5.14
C LEU A 136 13.36 -4.86 -3.65
N LEU A 137 14.17 -4.34 -2.73
CA LEU A 137 14.22 -4.81 -1.33
C LEU A 137 13.53 -3.89 -0.32
N PHE A 138 13.35 -2.61 -0.65
CA PHE A 138 12.81 -1.61 0.30
C PHE A 138 11.28 -1.47 0.28
N ILE A 139 10.64 -2.24 -0.61
CA ILE A 139 9.30 -1.97 -1.12
C ILE A 139 8.25 -2.94 -0.54
N PHE A 140 8.69 -4.07 0.01
CA PHE A 140 7.81 -5.01 0.70
C PHE A 140 7.03 -4.33 1.83
N GLY A 141 5.71 -4.34 1.71
CA GLY A 141 4.81 -3.75 2.69
C GLY A 141 4.39 -2.31 2.40
N ILE A 142 5.05 -1.56 1.51
CA ILE A 142 4.64 -0.19 1.17
C ILE A 142 3.27 -0.18 0.48
N CYS A 143 3.07 -1.05 -0.53
CA CYS A 143 1.77 -1.19 -1.18
C CYS A 143 0.69 -1.56 -0.16
N SER A 144 0.92 -2.61 0.63
CA SER A 144 -0.01 -3.09 1.65
C SER A 144 -0.30 -2.04 2.72
N PHE A 145 0.70 -1.26 3.14
CA PHE A 145 0.56 -0.19 4.11
C PHE A 145 -0.27 0.98 3.56
N CYS A 146 0.05 1.44 2.34
CA CYS A 146 -0.72 2.48 1.67
C CYS A 146 -2.17 2.04 1.46
N GLU A 147 -2.38 0.80 1.01
CA GLU A 147 -3.70 0.23 0.84
C GLU A 147 -4.46 0.13 2.17
N TRP A 148 -3.82 -0.31 3.25
CA TRP A 148 -4.40 -0.34 4.59
C TRP A 148 -4.80 1.06 5.07
N ARG A 149 -3.92 2.05 4.91
CA ARG A 149 -4.21 3.46 5.25
C ARG A 149 -5.40 3.99 4.46
N PHE A 150 -5.46 3.69 3.16
CA PHE A 150 -6.57 4.05 2.30
C PHE A 150 -7.88 3.41 2.77
N LYS A 151 -7.89 2.09 2.99
CA LYS A 151 -9.05 1.36 3.54
C LYS A 151 -9.53 1.93 4.87
N ARG A 152 -8.61 2.27 5.77
CA ARG A 152 -8.94 2.84 7.08
C ARG A 152 -9.56 4.22 6.95
N ALA A 153 -9.03 5.07 6.06
CA ALA A 153 -9.61 6.37 5.75
C ALA A 153 -11.00 6.24 5.13
N LEU A 154 -11.18 5.34 4.14
CA LEU A 154 -12.49 5.05 3.56
C LEU A 154 -13.50 4.58 4.60
N LYS A 155 -13.16 3.61 5.45
CA LYS A 155 -14.06 3.11 6.50
C LYS A 155 -14.49 4.21 7.46
N LYS A 156 -13.55 5.08 7.85
CA LYS A 156 -13.85 6.23 8.72
C LYS A 156 -14.84 7.20 8.08
N GLU A 157 -14.69 7.47 6.78
CA GLU A 157 -15.61 8.38 6.08
C GLU A 157 -16.96 7.74 5.74
N MET A 158 -17.00 6.43 5.46
CA MET A 158 -18.26 5.69 5.29
C MET A 158 -19.06 5.63 6.60
N ALA A 159 -18.41 5.48 7.75
CA ALA A 159 -19.09 5.42 9.05
C ALA A 159 -19.77 6.74 9.46
N LYS A 160 -19.41 7.86 8.84
CA LYS A 160 -20.02 9.17 9.12
C LYS A 160 -21.30 9.43 8.30
N ARG A 161 -21.67 8.55 7.37
CA ARG A 161 -22.70 8.80 6.33
C ARG A 161 -23.68 7.65 6.15
#